data_AF-A0A954PXH7-F1
#
_entry.id   AF-A0A954PXH7-F1
#
_cell.length_a   1.000
_cell.length_b   1.000
_cell.length_c   1.000
_cell.angle_alpha   90.00
_cell.angle_beta   90.00
_cell.angle_gamma   90.00
#
_symmetry.space_group_name_H-M   'P 1'
#
loop_
_entity.id
_entity.type
_entity.pdbx_description
1 polymer ?
#
loop_
_entity_poly.entity_id
_entity_poly.type
_entity_poly.pdbx_seq_one_letter_code
_entity_poly.pdbx_strand_id
1 'polypeptide(L)'
;MTARWQAIGFDPNVELNDYCVRDLSRVVGLGNYDPQHAGSSVRVFDLVFLHRVIAAKHFELPDAPNVSHYLEQTVTITLDLLFGNWWSSDIDRKSGRCRKEMVNWYCAFSVGLLSAFLLGRWEDANRISEYSLQSLKRTYIGPFDEDFDLIYLLISGEIVGKFGFLPESEMLDLLLKSRNRRARDAVHAWRCFKDANVSGFTEAIKEFLKRHRSHCKKLLADEYAGNSIEYGLAQPICTLVLLAESRGMPLGRISPRLSDYLVSRQSLGIEN
;
A
#
# COMPACT_ATOMS: atom_id res chain seq x y z
N MET A 1 11.55 -25.87 0.16
CA MET A 1 10.31 -25.07 0.24
C MET A 1 10.09 -24.45 -1.12
N THR A 2 8.86 -24.45 -1.63
CA THR A 2 8.49 -23.71 -2.86
C THR A 2 8.57 -22.21 -2.56
N ALA A 3 9.23 -21.43 -3.42
CA ALA A 3 9.35 -19.98 -3.23
C ALA A 3 7.96 -19.32 -3.33
N ARG A 4 7.72 -18.23 -2.58
CA ARG A 4 6.38 -17.60 -2.50
C ARG A 4 5.89 -17.07 -3.86
N TRP A 5 6.79 -16.58 -4.71
CA TRP A 5 6.43 -16.17 -6.08
C TRP A 5 5.81 -17.32 -6.91
N GLN A 6 6.32 -18.56 -6.76
CA GLN A 6 5.74 -19.74 -7.41
C GLN A 6 4.35 -20.05 -6.85
N ALA A 7 4.14 -19.84 -5.55
CA ALA A 7 2.88 -20.13 -4.88
C ALA A 7 1.72 -19.23 -5.35
N ILE A 8 2.03 -17.99 -5.74
CA ILE A 8 1.07 -17.06 -6.32
C ILE A 8 0.87 -17.23 -7.83
N GLY A 9 1.67 -18.08 -8.47
CA GLY A 9 1.62 -18.33 -9.91
C GLY A 9 2.28 -17.23 -10.75
N PHE A 10 3.24 -16.52 -10.18
CA PHE A 10 4.07 -15.56 -10.90
C PHE A 10 5.24 -16.31 -11.56
N ASP A 11 5.60 -15.93 -12.79
CA ASP A 11 6.78 -16.45 -13.48
C ASP A 11 7.80 -15.31 -13.65
N PRO A 12 8.94 -15.33 -12.93
CA PRO A 12 9.98 -14.34 -13.05
C PRO A 12 10.79 -14.63 -14.32
N ASN A 13 10.18 -14.46 -15.49
CA ASN A 13 10.96 -14.40 -16.72
C ASN A 13 11.98 -13.25 -16.60
N VAL A 14 13.19 -13.51 -17.11
CA VAL A 14 14.46 -12.80 -16.86
C VAL A 14 14.37 -11.27 -17.00
N GLU A 15 13.46 -10.75 -17.82
CA GLU A 15 13.27 -9.32 -18.02
C GLU A 15 12.91 -8.57 -16.73
N LEU A 16 12.12 -9.16 -15.82
CA LEU A 16 11.68 -8.50 -14.58
C LEU A 16 12.80 -8.34 -13.54
N ASN A 17 13.75 -9.26 -13.51
CA ASN A 17 14.92 -9.16 -12.65
C ASN A 17 15.89 -8.09 -13.19
N ASP A 18 16.03 -8.01 -14.52
CA ASP A 18 16.71 -6.90 -15.19
C ASP A 18 15.98 -5.56 -14.96
N TYR A 19 14.65 -5.51 -14.85
CA TYR A 19 13.91 -4.28 -14.53
C TYR A 19 14.10 -3.85 -13.09
N CYS A 20 13.98 -4.75 -12.10
CA CYS A 20 14.22 -4.39 -10.71
C CYS A 20 15.67 -3.90 -10.50
N VAL A 21 16.66 -4.59 -11.07
CA VAL A 21 18.08 -4.26 -10.90
C VAL A 21 18.54 -3.09 -11.78
N ARG A 22 18.08 -2.94 -13.03
CA ARG A 22 18.38 -1.74 -13.85
C ARG A 22 17.68 -0.50 -13.31
N ASP A 23 16.44 -0.59 -12.86
CA ASP A 23 15.73 0.58 -12.35
C ASP A 23 16.13 0.94 -10.91
N LEU A 24 16.75 0.03 -10.13
CA LEU A 24 17.49 0.39 -8.91
C LEU A 24 18.57 1.45 -9.19
N SER A 25 19.23 1.38 -10.35
CA SER A 25 20.17 2.41 -10.82
C SER A 25 19.50 3.66 -11.40
N ARG A 26 18.18 3.59 -11.66
CA ARG A 26 17.30 4.70 -12.10
C ARG A 26 16.41 5.25 -10.99
N VAL A 27 16.56 4.83 -9.74
CA VAL A 27 16.13 5.62 -8.59
C VAL A 27 17.06 6.85 -8.58
N VAL A 28 16.79 7.77 -9.50
CA VAL A 28 17.62 8.93 -9.80
C VAL A 28 17.48 9.87 -8.61
N GLY A 29 18.52 9.94 -7.79
CA GLY A 29 18.77 11.07 -6.92
C GLY A 29 17.72 11.30 -5.86
N LEU A 30 17.62 10.39 -4.89
CA LEU A 30 17.06 10.69 -3.57
C LEU A 30 17.78 11.92 -3.00
N GLY A 31 17.14 13.09 -3.10
CA GLY A 31 17.69 14.37 -2.64
C GLY A 31 18.59 15.11 -3.64
N ASN A 32 18.86 14.55 -4.81
CA ASN A 32 19.65 15.18 -5.90
C ASN A 32 18.89 15.14 -7.23
N TYR A 33 17.57 15.29 -7.19
CA TYR A 33 16.82 15.57 -8.41
C TYR A 33 17.37 16.85 -9.02
N ASP A 34 17.62 16.83 -10.33
CA ASP A 34 17.66 18.07 -11.07
C ASP A 34 16.39 18.87 -10.70
N PRO A 35 16.50 20.14 -10.26
CA PRO A 35 15.33 20.97 -10.00
C PRO A 35 14.36 21.03 -11.18
N GLN A 36 14.83 20.70 -12.40
CA GLN A 36 14.02 20.55 -13.60
C GLN A 36 13.32 19.18 -13.76
N HIS A 37 13.60 18.21 -12.91
CA HIS A 37 13.01 16.86 -12.96
C HIS A 37 12.41 16.43 -11.62
N ALA A 38 12.48 17.29 -10.59
CA ALA A 38 11.91 17.10 -9.26
C ALA A 38 10.38 17.34 -9.20
N GLY A 39 9.61 16.88 -10.19
CA GLY A 39 8.15 16.99 -10.20
C GLY A 39 7.46 15.90 -9.37
N SER A 40 6.15 16.03 -9.16
CA SER A 40 5.33 15.00 -8.47
C SER A 40 5.36 13.64 -9.17
N SER A 41 5.36 13.61 -10.51
CA SER A 41 5.31 12.37 -11.28
C SER A 41 6.53 11.48 -11.04
N VAL A 42 7.74 12.05 -10.96
CA VAL A 42 8.98 11.30 -10.72
C VAL A 42 8.95 10.62 -9.36
N ARG A 43 8.58 11.36 -8.31
CA ARG A 43 8.45 10.78 -6.96
C ARG A 43 7.37 9.71 -6.85
N VAL A 44 6.27 9.85 -7.59
CA VAL A 44 5.25 8.79 -7.67
C VAL A 44 5.83 7.54 -8.34
N PHE A 45 6.62 7.69 -9.41
CA PHE A 45 7.33 6.55 -10.00
C PHE A 45 8.30 5.90 -9.01
N ASP A 46 9.04 6.68 -8.23
CA ASP A 46 9.91 6.16 -7.18
C ASP A 46 9.13 5.33 -6.16
N LEU A 47 7.95 5.79 -5.71
CA LEU A 47 7.10 5.03 -4.79
C LEU A 47 6.56 3.72 -5.38
N VAL A 48 6.14 3.73 -6.64
CA VAL A 48 5.71 2.51 -7.34
C VAL A 48 6.86 1.51 -7.40
N PHE A 49 8.06 2.00 -7.71
CA PHE A 49 9.26 1.18 -7.73
C PHE A 49 9.63 0.62 -6.34
N LEU A 50 9.59 1.44 -5.31
CA LEU A 50 9.87 1.00 -3.94
C LEU A 50 8.83 -0.02 -3.45
N HIS A 51 7.57 0.11 -3.87
CA HIS A 51 6.54 -0.90 -3.60
C HIS A 51 6.88 -2.26 -4.25
N ARG A 52 7.44 -2.25 -5.47
CA ARG A 52 7.94 -3.46 -6.13
C ARG A 52 9.08 -4.10 -5.37
N VAL A 53 10.01 -3.30 -4.83
CA VAL A 53 11.09 -3.82 -3.98
C VAL A 53 10.55 -4.55 -2.75
N ILE A 54 9.54 -3.98 -2.09
CA ILE A 54 8.86 -4.62 -0.95
C ILE A 54 8.24 -5.96 -1.38
N ALA A 55 7.52 -5.97 -2.50
CA ALA A 55 6.91 -7.18 -3.05
C ALA A 55 7.96 -8.23 -3.43
N ALA A 56 9.01 -7.85 -4.17
CA ALA A 56 10.09 -8.74 -4.58
C ALA A 56 10.76 -9.41 -3.38
N LYS A 57 11.04 -8.64 -2.32
CA LYS A 57 11.58 -9.19 -1.08
C LYS A 57 10.59 -10.14 -0.40
N HIS A 58 9.33 -9.72 -0.25
CA HIS A 58 8.28 -10.53 0.36
C HIS A 58 8.07 -11.86 -0.37
N PHE A 59 8.09 -11.84 -1.71
CA PHE A 59 7.88 -13.02 -2.55
C PHE A 59 9.14 -13.87 -2.77
N GLU A 60 10.26 -13.50 -2.15
CA GLU A 60 11.53 -14.22 -2.22
C GLU A 60 12.04 -14.34 -3.67
N LEU A 61 11.93 -13.26 -4.45
CA LEU A 61 12.53 -13.20 -5.79
C LEU A 61 14.07 -13.30 -5.68
N PRO A 62 14.74 -13.97 -6.64
CA PRO A 62 16.20 -13.96 -6.72
C PRO A 62 16.74 -12.54 -6.74
N ASP A 63 17.87 -12.28 -6.08
CA ASP A 63 18.55 -10.99 -6.04
C ASP A 63 17.72 -9.81 -5.47
N ALA A 64 16.60 -10.10 -4.81
CA ALA A 64 15.80 -9.07 -4.15
C ALA A 64 16.67 -8.29 -3.12
N PRO A 65 16.70 -6.95 -3.20
CA PRO A 65 17.65 -6.17 -2.43
C PRO A 65 17.26 -6.14 -0.94
N ASN A 66 18.16 -5.65 -0.09
CA ASN A 66 17.84 -5.41 1.31
C ASN A 66 16.77 -4.31 1.43
N VAL A 67 15.58 -4.68 1.89
CA VAL A 67 14.37 -3.85 1.88
C VAL A 67 14.37 -2.72 2.92
N SER A 68 15.14 -2.83 4.02
CA SER A 68 15.07 -1.85 5.11
C SER A 68 15.42 -0.44 4.66
N HIS A 69 16.48 -0.30 3.85
CA HIS A 69 16.88 0.98 3.27
C HIS A 69 15.79 1.57 2.38
N TYR A 70 15.13 0.74 1.57
CA TYR A 70 14.08 1.17 0.65
C TYR A 70 12.79 1.53 1.38
N LEU A 71 12.44 0.84 2.47
CA LEU A 71 11.30 1.22 3.31
C LEU A 71 11.48 2.62 3.91
N GLU A 72 12.68 2.91 4.43
CA GLU A 72 13.00 4.24 4.99
C GLU A 72 12.89 5.33 3.92
N GLN A 73 13.34 5.03 2.70
CA GLN A 73 13.18 5.91 1.55
C GLN A 73 11.72 6.11 1.17
N THR A 74 10.91 5.06 1.16
CA THR A 74 9.48 5.15 0.87
C THR A 74 8.80 6.13 1.81
N VAL A 75 9.03 6.00 3.14
CA VAL A 75 8.46 6.92 4.12
C VAL A 75 8.94 8.34 3.88
N THR A 76 10.23 8.53 3.61
CA THR A 76 10.83 9.85 3.34
C THR A 76 10.23 10.52 2.11
N ILE A 77 10.13 9.80 0.99
CA ILE A 77 9.55 10.29 -0.26
C ILE A 77 8.05 10.58 -0.08
N THR A 78 7.31 9.72 0.62
CA THR A 78 5.92 9.98 0.95
C THR A 78 5.79 11.28 1.73
N LEU A 79 6.58 11.48 2.79
CA LEU A 79 6.52 12.72 3.57
C LEU A 79 6.90 13.96 2.74
N ASP A 80 7.92 13.87 1.89
CA ASP A 80 8.26 14.95 0.96
C ASP A 80 7.13 15.22 -0.05
N LEU A 81 6.47 14.19 -0.57
CA LEU A 81 5.32 14.36 -1.46
C LEU A 81 4.12 15.03 -0.79
N LEU A 82 3.80 14.63 0.44
CA LEU A 82 2.63 15.14 1.15
C LEU A 82 2.87 16.52 1.78
N PHE A 83 4.08 16.78 2.28
CA PHE A 83 4.38 17.97 3.09
C PHE A 83 5.50 18.86 2.53
N GLY A 84 6.24 18.39 1.54
CA GLY A 84 7.37 19.11 0.96
C GLY A 84 6.96 20.23 0.00
N ASN A 85 7.97 20.93 -0.49
CA ASN A 85 7.83 22.10 -1.36
C ASN A 85 8.22 21.80 -2.82
N TRP A 86 8.13 20.54 -3.26
CA TRP A 86 8.51 20.13 -4.63
C TRP A 86 7.75 20.88 -5.74
N TRP A 87 6.51 21.29 -5.45
CA TRP A 87 5.65 22.11 -6.32
C TRP A 87 6.16 23.54 -6.52
N SER A 88 7.16 23.98 -5.75
CA SER A 88 7.78 25.30 -5.88
C SER A 88 8.79 25.36 -7.04
N SER A 89 9.11 24.23 -7.67
CA SER A 89 9.92 24.18 -8.88
C SER A 89 9.22 24.83 -10.09
N ASP A 90 9.99 25.47 -10.97
CA ASP A 90 9.47 26.28 -12.08
C ASP A 90 8.68 25.48 -13.13
N ILE A 91 8.79 24.15 -13.14
CA ILE A 91 8.16 23.27 -14.15
C ILE A 91 6.71 22.98 -13.83
N ASP A 92 6.40 22.73 -12.56
CA ASP A 92 5.01 22.52 -12.14
C ASP A 92 4.21 23.84 -12.21
N ARG A 93 4.85 24.98 -11.90
CA ARG A 93 4.28 26.33 -12.11
C ARG A 93 3.90 26.60 -13.57
N LYS A 94 4.75 26.18 -14.52
CA LYS A 94 4.51 26.38 -15.97
C LYS A 94 3.45 25.43 -16.53
N SER A 95 3.20 24.30 -15.89
CA SER A 95 2.28 23.28 -16.41
C SER A 95 0.80 23.67 -16.32
N GLY A 96 0.45 24.70 -15.52
CA GLY A 96 -0.95 25.14 -15.31
C GLY A 96 -1.86 24.08 -14.67
N ARG A 97 -1.32 22.90 -14.33
CA ARG A 97 -2.04 21.80 -13.69
C ARG A 97 -2.27 22.19 -12.23
N CYS A 98 -3.53 22.23 -11.80
CA CYS A 98 -3.88 22.76 -10.50
C CYS A 98 -3.21 21.93 -9.38
N ARG A 99 -2.76 22.62 -8.33
CA ARG A 99 -2.13 22.16 -7.07
C ARG A 99 -2.69 20.87 -6.44
N LYS A 100 -3.87 20.43 -6.86
CA LYS A 100 -4.62 19.31 -6.28
C LYS A 100 -5.00 18.21 -7.27
N GLU A 101 -4.93 18.45 -8.58
CA GLU A 101 -5.58 17.58 -9.58
C GLU A 101 -4.77 16.35 -10.02
N MET A 102 -3.48 16.25 -9.69
CA MET A 102 -2.60 15.22 -10.26
C MET A 102 -1.64 14.53 -9.29
N VAL A 103 -1.78 14.72 -7.98
CA VAL A 103 -1.03 13.84 -7.09
C VAL A 103 -1.78 12.51 -7.11
N ASN A 104 -1.13 11.44 -7.58
CA ASN A 104 -1.52 10.06 -7.28
C ASN A 104 -1.32 9.82 -5.77
N TRP A 105 -2.04 10.62 -4.97
CA TRP A 105 -1.95 10.73 -3.52
C TRP A 105 -2.22 9.36 -2.92
N TYR A 106 -3.09 8.58 -3.56
CA TYR A 106 -3.43 7.24 -3.13
C TYR A 106 -2.22 6.30 -3.14
N CYS A 107 -1.36 6.36 -4.17
CA CYS A 107 -0.14 5.56 -4.19
C CYS A 107 0.82 5.99 -3.06
N ALA A 108 1.08 7.30 -2.94
CA ALA A 108 1.95 7.83 -1.89
C ALA A 108 1.44 7.54 -0.48
N PHE A 109 0.14 7.67 -0.28
CA PHE A 109 -0.54 7.41 0.98
C PHE A 109 -0.54 5.92 1.31
N SER A 110 -1.05 5.06 0.43
CA SER A 110 -1.19 3.63 0.71
C SER A 110 0.16 2.94 0.88
N VAL A 111 1.15 3.23 0.02
CA VAL A 111 2.48 2.61 0.05
C VAL A 111 3.30 3.19 1.20
N GLY A 112 3.23 4.51 1.42
CA GLY A 112 3.89 5.18 2.54
C GLY A 112 3.37 4.74 3.89
N LEU A 113 2.05 4.60 4.05
CA LEU A 113 1.42 4.13 5.28
C LEU A 113 1.82 2.68 5.59
N LEU A 114 1.75 1.78 4.60
CA LEU A 114 2.21 0.41 4.75
C LEU A 114 3.69 0.36 5.16
N SER A 115 4.54 1.17 4.54
CA SER A 115 5.98 1.21 4.84
C SER A 115 6.26 1.74 6.25
N ALA A 116 5.55 2.78 6.68
CA ALA A 116 5.64 3.31 8.04
C ALA A 116 5.24 2.26 9.08
N PHE A 117 4.19 1.48 8.81
CA PHE A 117 3.78 0.35 9.66
C PHE A 117 4.80 -0.78 9.69
N LEU A 118 5.34 -1.17 8.53
CA LEU A 118 6.39 -2.18 8.44
C LEU A 118 7.65 -1.76 9.19
N LEU A 119 7.99 -0.47 9.23
CA LEU A 119 9.11 0.05 10.03
C LEU A 119 8.77 0.29 11.49
N GLY A 120 7.50 0.36 11.87
CA GLY A 120 7.09 0.76 13.23
C GLY A 120 7.23 2.27 13.48
N ARG A 121 7.31 3.09 12.42
CA ARG A 121 7.37 4.55 12.47
C ARG A 121 5.97 5.14 12.67
N TRP A 122 5.37 4.87 13.84
CA TRP A 122 3.97 5.22 14.14
C TRP A 122 3.68 6.72 14.09
N GLU A 123 4.64 7.57 14.47
CA GLU A 123 4.48 9.03 14.38
C GLU A 123 4.35 9.48 12.92
N ASP A 124 5.15 8.92 12.01
CA ASP A 124 5.06 9.23 10.58
C ASP A 124 3.79 8.65 9.97
N ALA A 125 3.36 7.46 10.40
CA ALA A 125 2.06 6.92 10.02
C ALA A 125 0.91 7.84 10.43
N ASN A 126 0.94 8.39 11.66
CA ASN A 126 -0.04 9.38 12.12
C ASN A 126 -0.03 10.63 11.23
N ARG A 127 1.15 11.19 10.92
CA ARG A 127 1.26 12.36 10.03
C ARG A 127 0.69 12.08 8.64
N ILE A 128 1.06 10.96 8.03
CA ILE A 128 0.55 10.52 6.73
C ILE A 128 -0.98 10.41 6.76
N SER A 129 -1.53 9.81 7.82
CA SER A 129 -2.98 9.69 8.02
C SER A 129 -3.67 11.04 8.22
N GLU A 130 -3.10 11.96 8.99
CA GLU A 130 -3.64 13.31 9.18
C GLU A 130 -3.75 14.07 7.85
N TYR A 131 -2.74 13.96 6.98
CA TYR A 131 -2.79 14.57 5.65
C TYR A 131 -3.97 14.04 4.84
N SER A 132 -4.18 12.72 4.85
CA SER A 132 -5.29 12.09 4.10
C SER A 132 -6.65 12.63 4.56
N LEU A 133 -6.87 12.78 5.86
CA LEU A 133 -8.15 13.24 6.41
C LEU A 133 -8.44 14.72 6.15
N GLN A 134 -7.40 15.56 6.00
CA GLN A 134 -7.52 17.00 5.75
C GLN A 134 -7.62 17.35 4.26
N SER A 135 -6.88 16.63 3.42
CA SER A 135 -6.69 16.99 2.01
C SER A 135 -7.70 16.32 1.09
N LEU A 136 -8.25 15.17 1.49
CA LEU A 136 -9.27 14.47 0.71
C LEU A 136 -10.60 15.18 0.89
N LYS A 137 -11.07 15.81 -0.19
CA LYS A 137 -12.47 16.25 -0.32
C LYS A 137 -13.25 15.18 -1.08
N ARG A 138 -14.56 15.10 -0.83
CA ARG A 138 -15.49 14.16 -1.49
C ARG A 138 -15.36 14.10 -3.02
N THR A 139 -14.93 15.17 -3.67
CA THR A 139 -14.70 15.29 -5.13
C THR A 139 -13.47 14.56 -5.67
N TYR A 140 -12.55 14.11 -4.81
CA TYR A 140 -11.32 13.39 -5.21
C TYR A 140 -11.47 11.87 -5.22
N ILE A 141 -12.60 11.36 -4.75
CA ILE A 141 -12.99 9.96 -4.89
C ILE A 141 -13.60 9.83 -6.28
N GLY A 142 -12.75 9.86 -7.31
CA GLY A 142 -13.12 9.55 -8.68
C GLY A 142 -13.40 8.05 -8.84
N PRO A 143 -13.81 7.59 -10.04
CA PRO A 143 -14.33 6.23 -10.28
C PRO A 143 -13.28 5.09 -10.24
N PHE A 144 -12.11 5.29 -9.65
CA PHE A 144 -11.09 4.25 -9.50
C PHE A 144 -11.20 3.62 -8.11
N ASP A 145 -11.41 2.29 -8.06
CA ASP A 145 -11.34 1.39 -6.89
C ASP A 145 -11.79 2.00 -5.54
N GLU A 146 -12.86 2.81 -5.56
CA GLU A 146 -13.37 3.66 -4.46
C GLU A 146 -13.45 2.95 -3.10
N ASP A 147 -13.66 1.63 -3.15
CA ASP A 147 -13.77 0.80 -1.96
C ASP A 147 -12.47 0.70 -1.16
N PHE A 148 -11.31 0.55 -1.80
CA PHE A 148 -10.07 0.38 -1.03
C PHE A 148 -9.60 1.71 -0.44
N ASP A 149 -9.89 2.83 -1.10
CA ASP A 149 -9.69 4.18 -0.56
C ASP A 149 -10.46 4.36 0.75
N LEU A 150 -11.73 3.93 0.79
CA LEU A 150 -12.55 3.98 2.00
C LEU A 150 -11.98 3.10 3.13
N ILE A 151 -11.39 1.95 2.83
CA ILE A 151 -10.70 1.12 3.85
C ILE A 151 -9.50 1.85 4.44
N TYR A 152 -8.68 2.52 3.61
CA TYR A 152 -7.57 3.29 4.14
C TYR A 152 -8.01 4.54 4.90
N LEU A 153 -9.12 5.16 4.52
CA LEU A 153 -9.71 6.26 5.30
C LEU A 153 -10.20 5.80 6.67
N LEU A 154 -10.78 4.60 6.77
CA LEU A 154 -11.10 3.98 8.06
C LEU A 154 -9.84 3.80 8.91
N ILE A 155 -8.80 3.18 8.34
CA ILE A 155 -7.50 2.98 9.00
C ILE A 155 -6.91 4.32 9.48
N SER A 156 -6.88 5.35 8.62
CA SER A 156 -6.40 6.69 8.99
C SER A 156 -7.21 7.31 10.11
N GLY A 157 -8.54 7.19 10.06
CA GLY A 157 -9.41 7.73 11.08
C GLY A 157 -9.15 7.11 12.46
N GLU A 158 -8.88 5.81 12.50
CA GLU A 158 -8.52 5.10 13.72
C GLU A 158 -7.15 5.49 14.28
N ILE A 159 -6.15 5.64 13.41
CA ILE A 159 -4.79 6.06 13.83
C ILE A 159 -4.85 7.44 14.48
N VAL A 160 -5.55 8.39 13.85
CA VAL A 160 -5.64 9.79 14.29
C VAL A 160 -6.67 9.97 15.42
N GLY A 161 -7.57 9.00 15.62
CA GLY A 161 -8.65 9.07 16.61
C GLY A 161 -9.82 9.99 16.20
N LYS A 162 -9.93 10.33 14.92
CA LYS A 162 -11.06 11.09 14.36
C LYS A 162 -11.25 10.76 12.90
N PHE A 163 -12.50 10.70 12.46
CA PHE A 163 -12.83 10.58 11.04
C PHE A 163 -12.95 11.98 10.43
N GLY A 164 -12.51 12.11 9.17
CA GLY A 164 -12.43 13.38 8.45
C GLY A 164 -13.81 13.86 7.99
N PHE A 165 -13.91 14.25 6.71
CA PHE A 165 -15.17 14.77 6.15
C PHE A 165 -16.31 13.73 6.06
N LEU A 166 -15.99 12.44 6.12
CA LEU A 166 -16.94 11.34 5.98
C LEU A 166 -16.98 10.54 7.31
N PRO A 167 -18.13 10.43 7.98
CA PRO A 167 -18.26 9.65 9.21
C PRO A 167 -17.98 8.15 8.99
N GLU A 168 -17.47 7.47 10.02
CA GLU A 168 -17.17 6.03 9.98
C GLU A 168 -18.36 5.20 9.50
N SER A 169 -19.55 5.44 10.06
CA SER A 169 -20.77 4.71 9.70
C SER A 169 -21.14 4.86 8.23
N GLU A 170 -20.95 6.06 7.64
CA GLU A 170 -21.23 6.29 6.21
C GLU A 170 -20.22 5.56 5.32
N MET A 171 -18.94 5.53 5.71
CA MET A 171 -17.91 4.74 5.00
C MET A 171 -18.24 3.25 5.01
N LEU A 172 -18.61 2.71 6.18
CA LEU A 172 -18.98 1.30 6.32
C LEU A 172 -20.23 0.96 5.48
N ASP A 173 -21.23 1.85 5.46
CA ASP A 173 -22.43 1.66 4.65
C ASP A 173 -22.15 1.66 3.14
N LEU A 174 -21.26 2.53 2.66
CA LEU A 174 -20.83 2.56 1.26
C LEU A 174 -20.11 1.26 0.88
N LEU A 175 -19.16 0.83 1.70
CA LEU A 175 -18.41 -0.40 1.48
C LEU A 175 -19.30 -1.65 1.51
N LEU A 176 -20.32 -1.69 2.35
CA LEU A 176 -21.29 -2.80 2.40
C LEU A 176 -22.17 -2.88 1.16
N LYS A 177 -22.46 -1.72 0.54
CA LYS A 177 -23.22 -1.62 -0.72
C LYS A 177 -22.35 -1.89 -1.96
N SER A 178 -21.03 -1.90 -1.82
CA SER A 178 -20.11 -2.16 -2.93
C SER A 178 -20.38 -3.50 -3.62
N ARG A 179 -20.19 -3.55 -4.94
CA ARG A 179 -20.19 -4.82 -5.70
C ARG A 179 -18.93 -5.64 -5.45
N ASN A 180 -17.83 -5.02 -5.02
CA ASN A 180 -16.57 -5.68 -4.72
C ASN A 180 -16.71 -6.51 -3.43
N ARG A 181 -16.65 -7.84 -3.56
CA ARG A 181 -16.73 -8.74 -2.39
C ARG A 181 -15.55 -8.56 -1.43
N ARG A 182 -14.35 -8.22 -1.93
CA ARG A 182 -13.17 -7.97 -1.08
C ARG A 182 -13.39 -6.78 -0.15
N ALA A 183 -14.04 -5.72 -0.63
CA ALA A 183 -14.38 -4.55 0.18
C ALA A 183 -15.29 -4.93 1.36
N ARG A 184 -16.31 -5.75 1.11
CA ARG A 184 -17.21 -6.25 2.18
C ARG A 184 -16.49 -7.16 3.18
N ASP A 185 -15.59 -8.02 2.71
CA ASP A 185 -14.77 -8.85 3.59
C ASP A 185 -13.85 -7.97 4.48
N ALA A 186 -13.32 -6.86 3.93
CA ALA A 186 -12.55 -5.88 4.69
C ALA A 186 -13.39 -5.12 5.72
N VAL A 187 -14.67 -4.81 5.45
CA VAL A 187 -15.60 -4.28 6.45
C VAL A 187 -15.81 -5.26 7.60
N HIS A 188 -15.96 -6.54 7.29
CA HIS A 188 -16.11 -7.57 8.33
C HIS A 188 -14.85 -7.66 9.20
N ALA A 189 -13.67 -7.60 8.57
CA ALA A 189 -12.40 -7.52 9.30
C ALA A 189 -12.34 -6.25 10.18
N TRP A 190 -12.70 -5.09 9.64
CA TRP A 190 -12.75 -3.83 10.38
C TRP A 190 -13.62 -3.93 11.64
N ARG A 191 -14.85 -4.42 11.51
CA ARG A 191 -15.77 -4.59 12.65
C ARG A 191 -15.19 -5.52 13.71
N CYS A 192 -14.63 -6.66 13.30
CA CYS A 192 -14.00 -7.59 14.24
C CYS A 192 -12.79 -6.96 14.94
N PHE A 193 -12.02 -6.12 14.24
CA PHE A 193 -10.94 -5.34 14.83
C PHE A 193 -11.47 -4.35 15.89
N LYS A 194 -12.53 -3.59 15.59
CA LYS A 194 -13.17 -2.67 16.55
C LYS A 194 -13.72 -3.40 17.79
N ASP A 195 -14.24 -4.61 17.60
CA ASP A 195 -14.79 -5.44 18.68
C ASP A 195 -13.71 -6.27 19.42
N ALA A 196 -12.42 -6.10 19.07
CA ALA A 196 -11.31 -6.92 19.56
C ALA A 196 -11.53 -8.44 19.41
N ASN A 197 -12.31 -8.87 18.41
CA ASN A 197 -12.65 -10.25 18.13
C ASN A 197 -11.60 -10.91 17.22
N VAL A 198 -10.56 -11.49 17.84
CA VAL A 198 -9.42 -12.12 17.12
C VAL A 198 -9.87 -13.24 16.17
N SER A 199 -10.82 -14.07 16.59
CA SER A 199 -11.31 -15.20 15.78
C SER A 199 -12.06 -14.70 14.54
N GLY A 200 -13.00 -13.78 14.73
CA GLY A 200 -13.76 -13.16 13.65
C GLY A 200 -12.87 -12.39 12.68
N PHE A 201 -11.88 -11.66 13.21
CA PHE A 201 -10.88 -10.95 12.40
C PHE A 201 -10.10 -11.92 11.52
N THR A 202 -9.55 -12.98 12.10
CA THR A 202 -8.77 -13.97 11.37
C THR A 202 -9.57 -14.63 10.25
N GLU A 203 -10.83 -14.98 10.49
CA GLU A 203 -11.70 -15.56 9.46
C GLU A 203 -12.04 -14.55 8.35
N ALA A 204 -12.28 -13.29 8.69
CA ALA A 204 -12.50 -12.21 7.71
C ALA A 204 -11.29 -12.05 6.77
N ILE A 205 -10.09 -12.03 7.35
CA ILE A 205 -8.83 -11.93 6.61
C ILE A 205 -8.65 -13.14 5.69
N LYS A 206 -8.95 -14.36 6.15
CA LYS A 206 -8.90 -15.57 5.30
C LYS A 206 -9.84 -15.46 4.10
N GLU A 207 -11.08 -15.02 4.30
CA GLU A 207 -12.04 -14.85 3.21
C GLU A 207 -11.59 -13.80 2.20
N PHE A 208 -11.08 -12.66 2.69
CA PHE A 208 -10.48 -11.64 1.83
C PHE A 208 -9.36 -12.23 0.97
N LEU A 209 -8.40 -12.93 1.59
CA LEU A 209 -7.22 -13.47 0.90
C LEU A 209 -7.59 -14.55 -0.12
N LYS A 210 -8.61 -15.38 0.15
CA LYS A 210 -9.13 -16.33 -0.84
C LYS A 210 -9.61 -15.62 -2.10
N ARG A 211 -10.32 -14.49 -1.94
CA ARG A 211 -10.81 -13.69 -3.07
C ARG A 211 -9.71 -12.92 -3.77
N HIS A 212 -8.79 -12.35 -3.00
CA HIS A 212 -7.61 -11.67 -3.52
C HIS A 212 -6.79 -12.62 -4.38
N ARG A 213 -6.50 -13.82 -3.89
CA ARG A 213 -5.85 -14.88 -4.67
C ARG A 213 -6.55 -15.18 -5.99
N SER A 214 -7.87 -15.34 -5.98
CA SER A 214 -8.64 -15.55 -7.22
C SER A 214 -8.55 -14.36 -8.18
N HIS A 215 -8.47 -13.14 -7.66
CA HIS A 215 -8.29 -11.93 -8.45
C HIS A 215 -6.88 -11.83 -9.03
N CYS A 216 -5.83 -12.04 -8.22
CA CYS A 216 -4.44 -12.09 -8.67
C CYS A 216 -4.25 -13.11 -9.79
N LYS A 217 -4.81 -14.32 -9.67
CA LYS A 217 -4.73 -15.32 -10.73
C LYS A 217 -5.31 -14.86 -12.07
N LYS A 218 -6.34 -14.02 -12.04
CA LYS A 218 -6.92 -13.44 -13.26
C LYS A 218 -6.04 -12.32 -13.82
N LEU A 219 -5.50 -11.46 -12.95
CA LEU A 219 -4.57 -10.40 -13.33
C LEU A 219 -3.27 -10.95 -13.90
N LEU A 220 -2.72 -12.01 -13.31
CA LEU A 220 -1.49 -12.66 -13.78
C LEU A 220 -1.68 -13.43 -15.08
N ALA A 221 -2.92 -13.73 -15.46
CA ALA A 221 -3.25 -14.29 -16.77
C ALA A 221 -3.45 -13.22 -17.86
N ASP A 222 -3.48 -11.93 -17.49
CA ASP A 222 -3.57 -10.82 -18.42
C ASP A 222 -2.16 -10.39 -18.84
N GLU A 223 -1.87 -10.35 -20.15
CA GLU A 223 -0.54 -10.04 -20.70
C GLU A 223 -0.02 -8.65 -20.28
N TYR A 224 -0.89 -7.69 -19.98
CA TYR A 224 -0.49 -6.34 -19.58
C TYR A 224 -0.27 -6.20 -18.07
N ALA A 225 -1.06 -6.91 -17.25
CA ALA A 225 -0.99 -6.82 -15.78
C ALA A 225 -0.09 -7.92 -15.16
N GLY A 226 0.22 -8.98 -15.90
CA GLY A 226 0.97 -10.14 -15.43
C GLY A 226 2.42 -9.88 -15.06
N ASN A 227 2.97 -8.72 -15.43
CA ASN A 227 4.36 -8.34 -15.16
C ASN A 227 4.55 -7.53 -13.88
N SER A 228 3.52 -7.34 -13.05
CA SER A 228 3.61 -6.49 -11.84
C SER A 228 3.39 -7.32 -10.56
N ILE A 229 4.51 -7.74 -9.96
CA ILE A 229 4.56 -8.59 -8.76
C ILE A 229 3.87 -7.95 -7.55
N GLU A 230 3.86 -6.62 -7.47
CA GLU A 230 3.25 -5.84 -6.40
C GLU A 230 1.73 -6.05 -6.27
N TYR A 231 1.03 -6.40 -7.35
CA TYR A 231 -0.40 -6.75 -7.28
C TYR A 231 -0.65 -8.08 -6.57
N GLY A 232 0.40 -8.87 -6.33
CA GLY A 232 0.36 -10.02 -5.43
C GLY A 232 0.08 -9.61 -3.99
N LEU A 233 0.41 -8.39 -3.55
CA LEU A 233 0.18 -7.99 -2.16
C LEU A 233 -1.27 -7.59 -1.90
N ALA A 234 -1.85 -8.11 -0.82
CA ALA A 234 -3.17 -7.69 -0.33
C ALA A 234 -3.05 -6.38 0.49
N GLN A 235 -2.54 -5.31 -0.12
CA GLN A 235 -2.03 -4.12 0.57
C GLN A 235 -2.96 -3.50 1.64
N PRO A 236 -4.27 -3.28 1.38
CA PRO A 236 -5.17 -2.70 2.39
C PRO A 236 -5.30 -3.59 3.63
N ILE A 237 -5.33 -4.91 3.41
CA ILE A 237 -5.43 -5.91 4.48
C ILE A 237 -4.10 -6.09 5.20
N CYS A 238 -2.96 -6.01 4.51
CA CYS A 238 -1.66 -6.00 5.17
C CYS A 238 -1.57 -4.81 6.15
N THR A 239 -2.03 -3.64 5.71
CA THR A 239 -2.06 -2.43 6.54
C THR A 239 -2.99 -2.60 7.75
N LEU A 240 -4.20 -3.14 7.56
CA LEU A 240 -5.13 -3.40 8.66
C LEU A 240 -4.58 -4.43 9.66
N VAL A 241 -3.91 -5.48 9.19
CA VAL A 241 -3.27 -6.49 10.05
C VAL A 241 -2.17 -5.86 10.90
N LEU A 242 -1.29 -5.04 10.31
CA LEU A 242 -0.23 -4.37 11.05
C LEU A 242 -0.78 -3.36 12.09
N LEU A 243 -1.90 -2.69 11.78
CA LEU A 243 -2.62 -1.87 12.77
C LEU A 243 -3.17 -2.72 13.91
N ALA A 244 -3.81 -3.86 13.61
CA ALA A 244 -4.34 -4.75 14.64
C ALA A 244 -3.23 -5.28 15.55
N GLU A 245 -2.10 -5.71 14.97
CA GLU A 245 -0.92 -6.17 15.72
C GLU A 245 -0.37 -5.09 16.65
N SER A 246 -0.29 -3.84 16.19
CA SER A 246 0.19 -2.73 17.04
C SER A 246 -0.76 -2.37 18.19
N ARG A 247 -2.02 -2.79 18.10
CA ARG A 247 -3.02 -2.68 19.17
C ARG A 247 -3.13 -3.95 20.02
N GLY A 248 -2.17 -4.87 19.91
CA GLY A 248 -2.13 -6.11 20.69
C GLY A 248 -3.14 -7.16 20.23
N MET A 249 -3.65 -7.05 19.00
CA MET A 249 -4.58 -8.00 18.41
C MET A 249 -3.86 -8.84 17.34
N PRO A 250 -3.23 -9.97 17.72
CA PRO A 250 -2.45 -10.78 16.79
C PRO A 250 -3.34 -11.46 15.75
N LEU A 251 -2.82 -11.60 14.54
CA LEU A 251 -3.46 -12.42 13.52
C LEU A 251 -3.35 -13.90 13.89
N GLY A 252 -4.49 -14.61 13.90
CA GLY A 252 -4.50 -16.05 14.15
C GLY A 252 -3.84 -16.84 13.02
N ARG A 253 -3.83 -18.18 13.16
CA ARG A 253 -3.18 -19.05 12.18
C ARG A 253 -3.88 -18.98 10.82
N ILE A 254 -3.12 -18.62 9.79
CA ILE A 254 -3.51 -18.66 8.38
C ILE A 254 -2.70 -19.74 7.65
N SER A 255 -3.28 -20.34 6.61
CA SER A 255 -2.57 -21.34 5.81
C SER A 255 -1.45 -20.68 4.99
N PRO A 256 -0.32 -21.37 4.75
CA PRO A 256 0.81 -20.81 3.98
C PRO A 256 0.37 -20.17 2.66
N ARG A 257 -0.50 -20.87 1.91
CA ARG A 257 -1.03 -20.42 0.62
C ARG A 257 -1.80 -19.10 0.65
N LEU A 258 -2.30 -18.68 1.81
CA LEU A 258 -3.00 -17.40 1.97
C LEU A 258 -2.07 -16.34 2.59
N SER A 259 -1.16 -16.75 3.48
CA SER A 259 -0.17 -15.83 4.06
C SER A 259 0.83 -15.31 3.02
N ASP A 260 1.00 -16.00 1.88
CA ASP A 260 1.83 -15.52 0.76
C ASP A 260 1.37 -14.17 0.19
N TYR A 261 0.14 -13.72 0.48
CA TYR A 261 -0.39 -12.42 0.03
C TYR A 261 -0.30 -11.34 1.14
N LEU A 262 0.21 -11.69 2.33
CA LEU A 262 0.30 -10.82 3.50
C LEU A 262 1.75 -10.44 3.79
N VAL A 263 2.16 -9.23 3.39
CA VAL A 263 3.46 -8.69 3.80
C VAL A 263 3.45 -8.33 5.28
N SER A 264 4.49 -8.75 5.98
CA SER A 264 4.74 -8.50 7.41
C SER A 264 6.21 -8.20 7.66
N ARG A 265 6.53 -7.63 8.84
CA ARG A 265 7.91 -7.40 9.30
C ARG A 265 8.77 -8.67 9.18
N GLN A 266 8.22 -9.79 9.67
CA GLN A 266 8.87 -11.10 9.59
C GLN A 266 9.14 -11.55 8.15
N SER A 267 8.17 -11.37 7.24
CA SER A 267 8.36 -11.76 5.83
C SER A 267 9.45 -10.95 5.12
N LEU A 268 9.76 -9.77 5.64
CA LEU A 268 10.79 -8.88 5.13
C LEU A 268 12.14 -9.04 5.84
N GLY A 269 12.19 -9.85 6.91
CA GLY A 269 13.39 -10.00 7.75
C GLY A 269 13.68 -8.76 8.62
N ILE A 270 12.66 -7.98 8.95
CA ILE A 270 12.77 -6.82 9.83
C ILE A 270 12.56 -7.31 11.27
N GLU A 271 13.59 -7.17 12.11
CA GLU A 271 13.53 -7.53 13.52
C GLU A 271 12.56 -6.63 14.29
N ASN A 272 11.91 -7.15 15.32
CA ASN A 272 10.97 -6.41 16.17
C ASN A 272 11.68 -5.49 17.16
#